data_AF-A0A6C0E5N0-F1
#
_entry.id   AF-A0A6C0E5N0-F1
#
_cell.length_a   1.000
_cell.length_b   1.000
_cell.length_c   1.000
_cell.angle_alpha   90.00
_cell.angle_beta   90.00
_cell.angle_gamma   90.00
#
_symmetry.space_group_name_H-M   'P 1'
#
loop_
_entity.id
_entity.type
_entity.pdbx_description
1 polymer ?
#
loop_
_entity_poly.entity_id
_entity_poly.type
_entity_poly.pdbx_seq_one_letter_code
_entity_poly.pdbx_strand_id
1 'polypeptide(L)'
;MYIIYSKKDDTHYGIYKDLLLRIFNINYNYYSYFDNEHNPRIVIRLNDKVILSDSYNVNNLKVIIKLKLYNNLQFINYVSYNGSVTVLEWWKKSGLPLKYNNSALNLASCYGQVAVLEWWKNSGLKLKYDAHALNWASCYGHINVLEWWKNSGLELKYFERTISLASESGQVAVLEWWKNSGLLNGNN
;
A
#
# COMPACT_ATOMS: atom_id res chain seq x y z
N MET A 1 14.52 8.12 -18.87
CA MET A 1 14.94 8.03 -17.45
C MET A 1 14.14 6.91 -16.82
N TYR A 2 14.81 5.83 -16.41
CA TYR A 2 14.16 4.74 -15.68
C TYR A 2 14.39 4.96 -14.20
N ILE A 3 13.32 4.97 -13.43
CA ILE A 3 13.39 4.94 -11.97
C ILE A 3 13.19 3.48 -11.61
N ILE A 4 14.11 2.96 -10.82
CA ILE A 4 14.04 1.58 -10.37
C ILE A 4 14.27 1.49 -8.87
N TYR A 5 13.73 0.46 -8.24
CA TYR A 5 14.12 0.07 -6.89
C TYR A 5 15.41 -0.73 -6.95
N SER A 6 16.31 -0.54 -5.98
CA SER A 6 17.37 -1.48 -5.70
C SER A 6 17.26 -1.93 -4.25
N LYS A 7 17.44 -3.23 -3.99
CA LYS A 7 17.77 -3.72 -2.65
C LYS A 7 19.00 -2.93 -2.15
N LYS A 8 19.01 -2.57 -0.87
CA LYS A 8 20.05 -1.74 -0.27
C LYS A 8 21.40 -2.46 -0.27
N ASP A 9 22.20 -2.22 -1.31
CA ASP A 9 23.65 -2.40 -1.32
C ASP A 9 24.29 -1.03 -1.56
N ASP A 10 25.38 -0.76 -0.86
CA ASP A 10 26.14 0.50 -0.97
C ASP A 10 26.98 0.59 -2.26
N THR A 11 26.59 -0.15 -3.31
CA THR A 11 27.29 -0.19 -4.60
C THR A 11 26.69 0.83 -5.56
N HIS A 12 27.40 1.92 -5.83
CA HIS A 12 27.01 2.95 -6.82
C HIS A 12 27.29 2.55 -8.28
N TYR A 13 27.99 1.44 -8.50
CA TYR A 13 28.41 0.96 -9.82
C TYR A 13 28.50 -0.57 -9.88
N GLY A 14 28.01 -1.19 -10.97
CA GLY A 14 28.09 -2.65 -11.15
C GLY A 14 27.70 -3.14 -12.55
N ILE A 15 27.77 -4.45 -12.76
CA ILE A 15 27.33 -5.11 -14.00
C ILE A 15 25.80 -5.32 -13.93
N TYR A 16 25.07 -5.00 -15.01
CA TYR A 16 23.61 -5.09 -15.09
C TYR A 16 23.09 -6.49 -14.73
N LYS A 17 23.79 -7.54 -15.19
CA LYS A 17 23.40 -8.93 -14.92
C LYS A 17 23.39 -9.27 -13.43
N ASP A 18 24.32 -8.73 -12.66
CA ASP A 18 24.43 -8.99 -11.22
C ASP A 18 23.34 -8.27 -10.42
N LEU A 19 22.80 -7.19 -10.98
CA LEU A 19 21.77 -6.36 -10.35
C LEU A 19 20.35 -6.67 -10.84
N LEU A 20 20.17 -7.53 -11.85
CA LEU A 20 18.86 -7.84 -12.47
C LEU A 20 17.79 -8.26 -11.47
N LEU A 21 18.16 -9.03 -10.45
CA LEU A 21 17.24 -9.50 -9.40
C LEU A 21 16.90 -8.42 -8.36
N ARG A 22 17.63 -7.31 -8.36
CA ARG A 22 17.52 -6.24 -7.37
C ARG A 22 16.84 -5.01 -7.95
N ILE A 23 16.90 -4.86 -9.26
CA ILE A 23 16.46 -3.71 -10.05
C ILE A 23 15.01 -3.90 -10.50
N PHE A 24 14.08 -3.14 -9.94
CA PHE A 24 12.67 -3.21 -10.32
C PHE A 24 12.19 -1.92 -10.98
N ASN A 25 11.70 -2.01 -12.21
CA ASN A 25 11.22 -0.85 -12.95
C ASN A 25 9.83 -0.42 -12.50
N ILE A 26 9.74 0.77 -11.91
CA ILE A 26 8.48 1.29 -11.36
C ILE A 26 7.46 1.60 -12.46
N ASN A 27 7.92 1.85 -13.69
CA ASN A 27 7.06 2.17 -14.83
C ASN A 27 6.46 0.91 -15.48
N TYR A 28 7.00 -0.27 -15.17
CA TYR A 28 6.55 -1.55 -15.72
C TYR A 28 6.14 -2.48 -14.58
N ASN A 29 4.91 -2.30 -14.08
CA ASN A 29 4.03 -3.25 -13.35
C ASN A 29 4.65 -4.46 -12.58
N TYR A 30 5.87 -4.36 -12.09
CA TYR A 30 6.45 -5.34 -11.20
C TYR A 30 6.07 -4.98 -9.78
N TYR A 31 5.63 -5.98 -9.02
CA TYR A 31 5.37 -5.92 -7.59
C TYR A 31 6.67 -5.62 -6.84
N SER A 32 7.14 -4.38 -6.93
CA SER A 32 8.14 -3.85 -6.02
C SER A 32 7.39 -3.22 -4.87
N TYR A 33 7.53 -3.84 -3.70
CA TYR A 33 7.05 -3.26 -2.47
C TYR A 33 7.90 -2.01 -2.24
N PHE A 34 7.28 -0.85 -2.37
CA PHE A 34 7.84 0.35 -1.76
C PHE A 34 7.86 0.00 -0.27
N ASP A 35 9.02 -0.19 0.35
CA ASP A 35 9.14 -0.43 1.78
C ASP A 35 10.43 0.25 2.27
N ASN A 36 10.72 0.18 3.57
CA ASN A 36 11.92 0.83 4.12
C ASN A 36 13.24 0.23 3.57
N GLU A 37 13.18 -0.96 2.96
CA GLU A 37 14.33 -1.65 2.37
C GLU A 37 14.54 -1.27 0.90
N HIS A 38 13.47 -0.85 0.20
CA HIS A 38 13.44 -0.54 -1.23
C HIS A 38 13.10 0.93 -1.46
N ASN A 39 14.13 1.77 -1.56
CA ASN A 39 13.99 3.17 -1.95
C ASN A 39 14.20 3.35 -3.46
N PRO A 40 13.46 4.25 -4.13
CA PRO A 40 13.66 4.55 -5.52
C PRO A 40 15.04 5.15 -5.74
N ARG A 41 15.66 4.74 -6.84
CA ARG A 41 16.95 5.25 -7.33
C ARG A 41 16.82 5.59 -8.81
N ILE A 42 17.59 6.59 -9.24
CA ILE A 42 17.80 6.86 -10.66
C ILE A 42 18.85 5.91 -11.15
N VAL A 43 18.57 5.27 -12.29
CA VAL A 43 19.48 4.28 -12.85
C VAL A 43 19.81 4.57 -14.28
N ILE A 44 21.12 4.57 -14.53
CA ILE A 44 21.73 4.85 -15.82
C ILE A 44 22.36 3.57 -16.29
N ARG A 45 21.86 3.05 -17.43
CA ARG A 45 22.41 1.86 -18.07
C ARG A 45 23.37 2.28 -19.17
N LEU A 46 24.58 1.75 -19.13
CA LEU A 46 25.66 1.98 -20.09
C LEU A 46 26.15 0.61 -20.57
N ASN A 47 25.55 0.08 -21.65
CA ASN A 47 25.79 -1.29 -22.14
C ASN A 47 25.53 -2.36 -21.06
N ASP A 48 26.59 -3.04 -20.61
CA ASP A 48 26.61 -4.05 -19.54
C ASP A 48 26.78 -3.44 -18.14
N LYS A 49 27.05 -2.13 -18.05
CA LYS A 49 27.25 -1.40 -16.80
C LYS A 49 25.98 -0.67 -16.34
N VAL A 50 25.88 -0.53 -15.04
CA VAL A 50 24.81 0.19 -14.34
C VAL A 50 25.42 1.15 -13.34
N ILE A 51 24.90 2.38 -13.32
CA ILE A 51 25.17 3.37 -12.30
C ILE A 51 23.88 3.58 -11.50
N LEU A 52 23.98 3.45 -10.17
CA LEU A 52 22.89 3.70 -9.24
C LEU A 52 23.11 5.04 -8.55
N SER A 53 22.10 5.90 -8.52
CA SER A 53 22.10 7.08 -7.63
C SER A 53 21.95 6.67 -6.17
N ASP A 54 22.10 7.64 -5.28
CA ASP A 54 21.62 7.52 -3.90
C ASP A 54 20.12 7.24 -3.84
N SER A 55 19.67 6.68 -2.71
CA SER A 55 18.26 6.42 -2.42
C SER A 55 17.48 7.71 -2.18
N TYR A 56 16.30 7.84 -2.79
CA TYR A 56 15.41 8.98 -2.52
C TYR A 56 14.28 8.59 -1.56
N ASN A 57 13.98 9.47 -0.60
CA ASN A 57 12.81 9.30 0.27
C ASN A 57 11.52 9.56 -0.51
N VAL A 58 10.70 8.52 -0.68
CA VAL A 58 9.41 8.56 -1.41
C VAL A 58 8.33 9.42 -0.76
N ASN A 59 8.43 9.69 0.55
CA ASN A 59 7.50 10.57 1.25
C ASN A 59 7.83 12.05 1.02
N ASN A 60 8.96 12.38 0.40
CA ASN A 60 9.32 13.75 0.07
C ASN A 60 8.57 14.24 -1.18
N LEU A 61 7.70 15.24 -1.02
CA LEU A 61 6.91 15.83 -2.11
C LEU A 61 7.78 16.33 -3.28
N LYS A 62 8.99 16.86 -3.02
CA LYS A 62 9.91 17.29 -4.09
C LYS A 62 10.37 16.10 -4.94
N VAL A 63 10.63 14.96 -4.30
CA VAL A 63 11.00 13.71 -4.99
C VAL A 63 9.82 13.20 -5.81
N ILE A 64 8.62 13.16 -5.24
CA ILE A 64 7.39 12.70 -5.91
C ILE A 64 7.16 13.47 -7.22
N ILE A 65 7.28 14.80 -7.18
CA ILE A 65 7.10 15.68 -8.35
C ILE A 65 8.23 15.48 -9.36
N LYS A 66 9.49 15.56 -8.90
CA LYS A 66 10.67 15.50 -9.77
C LYS A 66 10.77 14.16 -10.52
N LEU A 67 10.39 13.07 -9.84
CA LEU A 67 10.40 11.72 -10.39
C LEU A 67 9.05 11.29 -10.99
N LYS A 68 8.02 12.17 -10.97
CA LYS A 68 6.68 11.93 -11.51
C LYS A 68 6.01 10.65 -11.00
N LEU A 69 6.15 10.37 -9.70
CA LEU A 69 5.61 9.16 -9.06
C LEU A 69 4.08 9.16 -8.91
N TYR A 70 3.45 10.32 -9.07
CA TYR A 70 2.03 10.57 -8.79
C TYR A 70 1.03 9.83 -9.70
N ASN A 71 1.45 9.31 -10.86
CA ASN A 71 0.58 8.58 -11.81
C ASN A 71 0.75 7.06 -11.75
N ASN A 72 1.22 6.53 -10.62
CA ASN A 72 1.57 5.11 -10.45
C ASN A 72 0.69 4.43 -9.39
N LEU A 73 0.01 3.34 -9.78
CA LEU A 73 -0.82 2.53 -8.87
C LEU A 73 -0.03 2.04 -7.66
N GLN A 74 1.22 1.61 -7.86
CA GLN A 74 2.07 1.08 -6.80
C GLN A 74 2.45 2.18 -5.80
N PHE A 75 2.63 3.42 -6.25
CA PHE A 75 2.87 4.54 -5.35
C PHE A 75 1.64 4.84 -4.48
N ILE A 76 0.43 4.72 -5.03
CA ILE A 76 -0.80 4.91 -4.24
C ILE A 76 -1.02 3.78 -3.24
N ASN A 77 -0.68 2.55 -3.62
CA ASN A 77 -0.67 1.41 -2.71
C ASN A 77 0.31 1.66 -1.54
N TYR A 78 1.52 2.14 -1.86
CA TYR A 78 2.51 2.54 -0.85
C TYR A 78 1.97 3.60 0.12
N VAL A 79 1.49 4.70 -0.44
CA VAL A 79 0.92 5.81 0.34
C VAL A 79 -0.20 5.31 1.25
N SER A 80 -1.02 4.38 0.77
CA SER A 80 -2.16 3.86 1.52
C SER A 80 -1.73 2.95 2.67
N TYR A 81 -0.79 2.04 2.46
CA TYR A 81 -0.35 1.11 3.50
C TYR A 81 0.60 1.79 4.51
N ASN A 82 1.39 2.78 4.08
CA ASN A 82 2.32 3.52 4.95
C ASN A 82 1.63 4.60 5.80
N GLY A 83 0.33 4.84 5.59
CA GLY A 83 -0.41 5.85 6.37
C GLY A 83 -0.14 7.29 5.93
N SER A 84 0.39 7.52 4.71
CA SER A 84 0.90 8.82 4.26
C SER A 84 -0.21 9.81 3.84
N VAL A 85 -1.08 10.20 4.79
CA VAL A 85 -2.19 11.16 4.56
C VAL A 85 -1.69 12.48 3.98
N THR A 86 -0.50 12.96 4.38
CA THR A 86 0.10 14.19 3.83
C THR A 86 0.29 14.13 2.31
N VAL A 87 0.66 12.96 1.77
CA VAL A 87 0.83 12.77 0.32
C VAL A 87 -0.52 12.76 -0.39
N LEU A 88 -1.54 12.12 0.21
CA LEU A 88 -2.91 12.12 -0.31
C LEU A 88 -3.51 13.54 -0.33
N GLU A 89 -3.29 14.32 0.72
CA GLU A 89 -3.69 15.73 0.80
C GLU A 89 -3.00 16.60 -0.24
N TRP A 90 -1.69 16.46 -0.40
CA TRP A 90 -0.97 17.13 -1.49
C TRP A 90 -1.54 16.76 -2.85
N TRP A 91 -1.83 15.47 -3.04
CA TRP A 91 -2.38 14.95 -4.28
C TRP A 91 -3.74 15.58 -4.59
N LYS A 92 -4.67 15.64 -3.63
CA LYS A 92 -5.98 16.30 -3.79
C LYS A 92 -5.86 17.77 -4.13
N LYS A 93 -4.90 18.49 -3.53
CA LYS A 93 -4.62 19.91 -3.83
C LYS A 93 -3.98 20.13 -5.20
N SER A 94 -3.28 19.14 -5.74
CA SER A 94 -2.57 19.26 -7.02
C SER A 94 -3.49 19.30 -8.25
N GLY A 95 -4.74 18.83 -8.12
CA GLY A 95 -5.66 18.71 -9.25
C GLY A 95 -5.25 17.67 -10.31
N LEU A 96 -4.23 16.86 -10.03
CA LEU A 96 -3.81 15.77 -10.91
C LEU A 96 -4.90 14.66 -10.96
N PRO A 97 -4.82 13.69 -11.89
CA PRO A 97 -5.70 12.51 -11.91
C PRO A 97 -5.16 11.33 -11.07
N LEU A 98 -5.99 10.71 -10.20
CA LEU A 98 -5.54 9.65 -9.29
C LEU A 98 -5.81 8.31 -9.95
N LYS A 99 -4.75 7.55 -10.24
CA LYS A 99 -4.90 6.14 -10.62
C LYS A 99 -4.85 5.29 -9.37
N TYR A 100 -5.93 4.55 -9.10
CA TYR A 100 -6.04 3.63 -7.97
C TYR A 100 -7.02 2.49 -8.26
N ASN A 101 -6.85 1.39 -7.54
CA ASN A 101 -7.72 0.21 -7.54
C ASN A 101 -8.10 -0.16 -6.09
N ASN A 102 -8.72 -1.34 -5.91
CA ASN A 102 -9.08 -1.91 -4.61
C ASN A 102 -7.90 -2.05 -3.64
N SER A 103 -6.67 -2.21 -4.15
CA SER A 103 -5.48 -2.40 -3.30
C SER A 103 -5.23 -1.21 -2.36
N ALA A 104 -5.65 0.01 -2.70
CA ALA A 104 -5.48 1.17 -1.84
C ALA A 104 -6.18 1.00 -0.47
N LEU A 105 -7.49 0.71 -0.46
CA LEU A 105 -8.25 0.53 0.78
C LEU A 105 -7.95 -0.83 1.43
N ASN A 106 -7.72 -1.88 0.64
CA ASN A 106 -7.37 -3.20 1.16
C ASN A 106 -6.04 -3.15 1.93
N LEU A 107 -5.01 -2.50 1.38
CA LEU A 107 -3.72 -2.35 2.06
C LEU A 107 -3.79 -1.38 3.23
N ALA A 108 -4.54 -0.28 3.14
CA ALA A 108 -4.77 0.58 4.30
C ALA A 108 -5.40 -0.22 5.46
N SER A 109 -6.33 -1.13 5.17
CA SER A 109 -6.95 -2.00 6.17
C SER A 109 -5.98 -3.05 6.72
N CYS A 110 -5.19 -3.67 5.84
CA CYS A 110 -4.17 -4.66 6.17
C CYS A 110 -3.08 -4.14 7.11
N TYR A 111 -2.79 -2.84 7.08
CA TYR A 111 -1.72 -2.20 7.85
C TYR A 111 -2.23 -1.24 8.93
N GLY A 112 -3.52 -1.31 9.30
CA GLY A 112 -4.05 -0.57 10.44
C GLY A 112 -4.28 0.93 10.19
N GLN A 113 -4.30 1.38 8.93
CA GLN A 113 -4.26 2.80 8.56
C GLN A 113 -5.64 3.47 8.53
N VAL A 114 -6.26 3.64 9.71
CA VAL A 114 -7.58 4.27 9.85
C VAL A 114 -7.62 5.69 9.27
N ALA A 115 -6.57 6.50 9.48
CA ALA A 115 -6.53 7.87 8.96
C ALA A 115 -6.56 7.93 7.42
N VAL A 116 -5.97 6.94 6.75
CA VAL A 116 -6.03 6.81 5.29
C VAL A 116 -7.41 6.36 4.84
N LEU A 117 -8.05 5.41 5.53
CA LEU A 117 -9.41 4.99 5.24
C LEU A 117 -10.39 6.17 5.34
N GLU A 118 -10.26 6.98 6.39
CA GLU A 118 -11.05 8.19 6.59
C GLU A 118 -10.79 9.22 5.49
N TRP A 119 -9.53 9.38 5.07
CA TRP A 119 -9.19 10.24 3.94
C TRP A 119 -9.89 9.78 2.65
N TRP A 120 -9.82 8.48 2.34
CA TRP A 120 -10.47 7.92 1.15
C TRP A 120 -11.97 8.17 1.18
N LYS A 121 -12.62 7.93 2.32
CA LYS A 121 -14.06 8.18 2.52
C LYS A 121 -14.44 9.65 2.22
N ASN A 122 -13.59 10.60 2.65
CA ASN A 122 -13.82 12.04 2.47
C ASN A 122 -13.20 12.63 1.18
N SER A 123 -12.63 11.79 0.32
CA SER A 123 -11.91 12.24 -0.88
C SER A 123 -12.83 12.71 -2.00
N GLY A 124 -14.10 12.28 -2.00
CA GLY A 124 -15.03 12.46 -3.12
C GLY A 124 -14.79 11.47 -4.28
N LEU A 125 -13.83 10.54 -4.13
CA LEU A 125 -13.53 9.51 -5.11
C LEU A 125 -14.40 8.26 -4.89
N LYS A 126 -14.63 7.49 -5.96
CA LYS A 126 -15.29 6.19 -5.86
C LYS A 126 -14.48 5.24 -4.98
N LEU A 127 -15.05 4.79 -3.87
CA LEU A 127 -14.39 3.80 -3.00
C LEU A 127 -14.34 2.44 -3.70
N LYS A 128 -13.13 1.89 -3.83
CA LYS A 128 -12.87 0.57 -4.40
C LYS A 128 -12.24 -0.29 -3.32
N TYR A 129 -12.91 -1.37 -2.95
CA TYR A 129 -12.45 -2.34 -1.97
C TYR A 129 -13.23 -3.65 -2.16
N ASP A 130 -12.70 -4.73 -1.59
CA ASP A 130 -13.32 -6.05 -1.59
C ASP A 130 -13.11 -6.74 -0.24
N ALA A 131 -13.47 -8.03 -0.16
CA ALA A 131 -13.40 -8.81 1.07
C ALA A 131 -11.99 -8.90 1.70
N HIS A 132 -10.92 -8.62 0.94
CA HIS A 132 -9.58 -8.58 1.50
C HIS A 132 -9.40 -7.48 2.54
N ALA A 133 -10.16 -6.38 2.49
CA ALA A 133 -10.04 -5.29 3.46
C ALA A 133 -10.29 -5.76 4.89
N LEU A 134 -11.47 -6.35 5.17
CA LEU A 134 -11.80 -6.87 6.50
C LEU A 134 -11.03 -8.17 6.81
N ASN A 135 -10.81 -9.02 5.80
CA ASN A 135 -10.09 -10.27 6.01
C ASN A 135 -8.66 -10.03 6.49
N TRP A 136 -7.90 -9.17 5.82
CA TRP A 136 -6.53 -8.85 6.23
C TRP A 136 -6.50 -8.06 7.54
N ALA A 137 -7.39 -7.09 7.74
CA ALA A 137 -7.51 -6.43 9.04
C ALA A 137 -7.74 -7.43 10.18
N SER A 138 -8.52 -8.48 9.94
CA SER A 138 -8.76 -9.55 10.90
C SER A 138 -7.52 -10.42 11.15
N CYS A 139 -6.85 -10.90 10.09
CA CYS A 139 -5.62 -11.70 10.21
C CYS A 139 -4.48 -10.97 10.92
N TYR A 140 -4.38 -9.65 10.76
CA TYR A 140 -3.32 -8.82 11.34
C TYR A 140 -3.70 -8.12 12.66
N GLY A 141 -4.88 -8.42 13.22
CA GLY A 141 -5.24 -7.94 14.57
C GLY A 141 -5.72 -6.49 14.63
N HIS A 142 -6.11 -5.87 13.51
CA HIS A 142 -6.44 -4.44 13.44
C HIS A 142 -7.88 -4.13 13.84
N ILE A 143 -8.18 -4.23 15.14
CA ILE A 143 -9.53 -3.96 15.70
C ILE A 143 -10.01 -2.54 15.38
N ASN A 144 -9.12 -1.54 15.46
CA ASN A 144 -9.42 -0.16 15.11
C ASN A 144 -9.92 0.00 13.66
N VAL A 145 -9.38 -0.77 12.73
CA VAL A 145 -9.82 -0.81 11.33
C VAL A 145 -11.18 -1.52 11.20
N LEU A 146 -11.37 -2.63 11.90
CA LEU A 146 -12.66 -3.34 11.91
C LEU A 146 -13.79 -2.45 12.45
N GLU A 147 -13.51 -1.72 13.53
CA GLU A 147 -14.45 -0.75 14.11
C GLU A 147 -14.72 0.42 13.16
N TRP A 148 -13.69 0.91 12.46
CA TRP A 148 -13.89 1.93 11.42
C TRP A 148 -14.80 1.42 10.31
N TRP A 149 -14.56 0.22 9.78
CA TRP A 149 -15.42 -0.38 8.74
C TRP A 149 -16.85 -0.51 9.23
N LYS A 150 -17.08 -1.05 10.42
CA LYS A 150 -18.41 -1.20 11.03
C LYS A 150 -19.17 0.13 11.14
N ASN A 151 -18.48 1.21 11.49
CA ASN A 151 -19.08 2.55 11.66
C ASN A 151 -19.03 3.41 10.39
N SER A 152 -18.40 2.94 9.32
CA SER A 152 -18.17 3.74 8.11
C SER A 152 -19.45 4.01 7.32
N GLY A 153 -20.50 3.19 7.49
CA GLY A 153 -21.69 3.16 6.64
C GLY A 153 -21.46 2.48 5.29
N LEU A 154 -20.30 1.85 5.08
CA LEU A 154 -19.97 1.09 3.88
C LEU A 154 -20.42 -0.37 4.02
N GLU A 155 -20.65 -1.02 2.88
CA GLU A 155 -20.94 -2.45 2.81
C GLU A 155 -19.77 -3.26 3.39
N LEU A 156 -20.05 -4.12 4.38
CA LEU A 156 -19.04 -4.96 5.00
C LEU A 156 -18.81 -6.21 4.14
N LYS A 157 -17.64 -6.29 3.51
CA LYS A 157 -17.23 -7.43 2.67
C LYS A 157 -16.18 -8.23 3.41
N TYR A 158 -16.42 -9.51 3.61
CA TYR A 158 -15.48 -10.45 4.21
C TYR A 158 -15.70 -11.84 3.64
N PHE A 159 -14.70 -12.72 3.76
CA PHE A 159 -14.82 -14.10 3.31
C PHE A 159 -15.43 -14.97 4.41
N GLU A 160 -16.10 -16.06 4.04
CA GLU A 160 -16.63 -17.04 5.01
C GLU A 160 -15.55 -17.55 5.97
N ARG A 161 -14.32 -17.72 5.46
CA ARG A 161 -13.16 -18.19 6.22
C ARG A 161 -12.44 -17.11 7.04
N THR A 162 -12.90 -15.86 7.04
CA THR A 162 -12.19 -14.76 7.73
C THR A 162 -11.96 -15.04 9.21
N ILE A 163 -12.93 -15.65 9.90
CA ILE A 163 -12.81 -15.98 11.34
C ILE A 163 -11.80 -17.11 11.55
N SER A 164 -11.85 -18.16 10.72
CA SER A 164 -10.89 -19.27 10.76
C SER A 164 -9.47 -18.77 10.54
N LEU A 165 -9.26 -17.88 9.57
CA LEU A 165 -7.95 -17.28 9.30
C LEU A 165 -7.46 -16.39 10.45
N ALA A 166 -8.35 -15.63 11.08
CA ALA A 166 -8.01 -14.84 12.28
C ALA A 166 -7.62 -15.75 13.46
N SER A 167 -8.29 -16.90 13.60
CA SER A 167 -7.99 -17.92 14.60
C SER A 167 -6.63 -18.58 14.35
N GLU A 168 -6.37 -19.00 13.11
CA GLU A 168 -5.06 -19.53 12.68
C GLU A 168 -3.93 -18.51 12.90
N SER A 169 -4.24 -17.22 12.76
CA SER A 169 -3.30 -16.11 13.01
C SER A 169 -3.17 -15.74 14.50
N GLY A 170 -3.86 -16.44 15.41
CA GLY A 170 -3.79 -16.21 16.86
C GLY A 170 -4.44 -14.91 17.34
N GLN A 171 -5.32 -14.30 16.55
CA GLN A 171 -5.88 -12.96 16.82
C GLN A 171 -7.07 -13.01 17.78
N VAL A 172 -6.83 -13.38 19.04
CA VAL A 172 -7.88 -13.59 20.06
C VAL A 172 -8.82 -12.39 20.21
N ALA A 173 -8.26 -11.17 20.27
CA ALA A 173 -9.07 -9.96 20.43
C ALA A 173 -9.96 -9.66 19.21
N VAL A 174 -9.51 -10.05 18.00
CA VAL A 174 -10.33 -9.96 16.78
C VAL A 174 -11.47 -10.99 16.80
N LEU A 175 -11.22 -12.21 17.28
CA LEU A 175 -12.27 -13.23 17.42
C LEU A 175 -13.38 -12.75 18.36
N GLU A 176 -13.00 -12.16 19.49
CA GLU A 176 -13.96 -11.58 20.44
C GLU A 176 -14.70 -10.38 19.82
N TRP A 177 -14.01 -9.55 19.03
CA TRP A 177 -14.66 -8.48 18.28
C TRP A 177 -15.70 -9.02 17.29
N TRP A 178 -15.36 -10.05 16.49
CA TRP A 178 -16.30 -10.67 15.55
C TRP A 178 -17.53 -11.24 16.27
N LYS A 179 -17.32 -11.95 17.38
CA LYS A 179 -18.41 -12.48 18.22
C LYS A 179 -19.35 -11.39 18.72
N ASN A 180 -18.80 -10.25 19.14
CA ASN A 180 -19.58 -9.13 19.68
C ASN A 180 -20.05 -8.13 18.61
N SER A 181 -19.61 -8.29 17.35
CA SER A 181 -19.91 -7.36 16.26
C SER A 181 -21.37 -7.44 15.78
N GLY A 182 -22.04 -8.58 16.01
CA GLY A 182 -23.35 -8.90 15.45
C GLY A 182 -23.31 -9.43 14.01
N LEU A 183 -22.12 -9.53 13.40
CA LEU A 183 -21.96 -9.93 11.99
C LEU A 183 -22.04 -11.45 11.76
N LEU A 184 -21.85 -12.26 12.81
CA LEU A 184 -21.81 -13.73 12.70
C LEU A 184 -23.18 -14.39 12.60
N ASN A 185 -24.24 -13.70 13.04
CA ASN A 185 -25.57 -14.29 13.17
C ASN A 185 -26.46 -14.07 11.92
N GLY A 186 -25.89 -13.55 10.83
CA GLY A 186 -26.63 -13.16 9.61
C GLY A 186 -26.53 -14.12 8.43
N ASN A 187 -25.76 -15.21 8.54
CA ASN A 187 -25.60 -16.22 7.49
C ASN A 187 -26.24 -17.55 7.94
N ASN A 188 -27.58 -17.60 7.93
CA ASN A 188 -28.37 -18.84 7.97
C ASN A 188 -29.24 -18.91 6.73
#